data_AF-A0A7S1G6E8-F1
#
_entry.id   AF-A0A7S1G6E8-F1
#
_cell.length_a   1.000
_cell.length_b   1.000
_cell.length_c   1.000
_cell.angle_alpha   90.00
_cell.angle_beta   90.00
_cell.angle_gamma   90.00
#
_symmetry.space_group_name_H-M   'P 1'
#
loop_
_entity.id
_entity.type
_entity.pdbx_description
1 polymer ?
#
loop_
_entity_poly.entity_id
_entity_poly.type
_entity_poly.pdbx_seq_one_letter_code
_entity_poly.pdbx_strand_id
1 'polypeptide(L)'
;LALFANSRVQWPPMIKELFHALSIFNLNLEITAPECSIPDLGYESKWHFIMATPLLVTLLLLSTHVFLWCKKRFISGRRRKSMTHLSALIATYLVMFYFLYLYLTRTTLDVFNCSPTDPPDGKEYLEVVFEPCGEPGGLQVRLLPLASITLIVYVIGYPAFVYGTLRKHKLRIMEDQLLRAQGKGDTRVENRNAYDIRKRYHKIYYHFKPDFYWWIMAVLARKFCIAFTALMFNKNPAFQLSMALLVMFSGYVLQ
;
A
#
# COMPACT_ATOMS: atom_id res chain seq x y z
N LEU A 1 -4.94 3.50 -13.61
CA LEU A 1 -5.98 4.38 -14.19
C LEU A 1 -6.13 5.70 -13.43
N ALA A 2 -6.30 5.67 -12.10
CA ALA A 2 -6.39 6.89 -11.27
C ALA A 2 -5.28 7.93 -11.56
N LEU A 3 -4.04 7.46 -11.76
CA LEU A 3 -2.89 8.30 -12.09
C LEU A 3 -3.02 9.00 -13.46
N PHE A 4 -3.64 8.35 -14.45
CA PHE A 4 -3.87 8.95 -15.77
C PHE A 4 -4.99 9.99 -15.71
N ALA A 5 -6.04 9.72 -14.92
CA ALA A 5 -7.16 10.65 -14.75
C ALA A 5 -6.76 11.97 -14.09
N ASN A 6 -5.78 11.93 -13.17
CA ASN A 6 -5.28 13.12 -12.47
C ASN A 6 -4.10 13.82 -13.18
N SER A 7 -3.65 13.31 -14.34
CA SER A 7 -2.58 13.99 -15.08
C SER A 7 -3.11 15.30 -15.67
N ARG A 8 -2.27 16.33 -15.75
CA ARG A 8 -2.59 17.65 -16.34
C ARG A 8 -2.70 17.60 -17.87
N VAL A 9 -3.44 16.62 -18.39
CA VAL A 9 -3.69 16.42 -19.82
C VAL A 9 -5.15 16.74 -20.09
N GLN A 10 -5.41 17.56 -21.11
CA GLN A 10 -6.78 17.82 -21.56
C GLN A 10 -7.31 16.61 -22.34
N TRP A 11 -7.88 15.66 -21.61
CA TRP A 11 -8.47 14.46 -22.22
C TRP A 11 -9.76 14.78 -22.99
N PRO A 12 -9.97 14.18 -24.18
CA PRO A 12 -11.25 14.21 -24.88
C PRO A 12 -12.38 13.66 -23.98
N PRO A 13 -13.63 14.14 -24.14
CA PRO A 13 -14.76 13.74 -23.28
C PRO A 13 -14.99 12.22 -23.27
N MET A 14 -14.87 11.55 -24.42
CA MET A 14 -14.98 10.09 -24.53
C MET A 14 -14.00 9.33 -23.61
N ILE A 15 -12.77 9.83 -23.47
CA ILE A 15 -11.75 9.18 -22.61
C ILE A 15 -12.05 9.41 -21.13
N LYS A 16 -12.58 10.59 -20.77
CA LYS A 16 -13.01 10.87 -19.39
C LYS A 16 -14.14 9.94 -18.96
N GLU A 17 -15.14 9.71 -19.82
CA GLU A 17 -16.22 8.76 -19.55
C GLU A 17 -15.71 7.33 -19.38
N LEU A 18 -14.78 6.91 -20.23
CA LEU A 18 -14.13 5.60 -20.10
C LEU A 18 -13.37 5.48 -18.77
N PHE A 19 -12.63 6.52 -18.36
CA PHE A 19 -11.95 6.53 -17.07
C PHE A 19 -12.94 6.45 -15.90
N HIS A 20 -14.05 7.20 -15.95
CA HIS A 20 -15.10 7.10 -14.93
C HIS A 20 -15.71 5.70 -14.85
N ALA A 21 -16.06 5.10 -15.99
CA ALA A 21 -16.62 3.74 -16.03
C ALA A 21 -15.64 2.70 -15.48
N LEU A 22 -14.37 2.73 -15.91
CA LEU A 22 -13.34 1.80 -15.46
C LEU A 22 -12.91 2.01 -14.01
N SER A 23 -13.13 3.20 -13.46
CA SER A 23 -12.76 3.54 -12.09
C SER A 23 -13.66 2.87 -11.05
N ILE A 24 -14.92 2.57 -11.40
CA ILE A 24 -15.84 1.79 -10.57
C ILE A 24 -15.32 0.36 -10.39
N PHE A 25 -14.84 -0.26 -11.47
CA PHE A 25 -14.25 -1.60 -11.44
C PHE A 25 -12.90 -1.66 -10.72
N ASN A 26 -12.23 -0.53 -10.56
CA ASN A 26 -10.93 -0.43 -9.90
C ASN A 26 -11.02 0.06 -8.44
N LEU A 27 -12.23 0.23 -7.88
CA LEU A 27 -12.48 0.78 -6.54
C LEU A 27 -11.58 1.99 -6.24
N ASN A 28 -11.50 2.93 -7.19
CA ASN A 28 -10.64 4.09 -7.02
C ASN A 28 -11.18 4.99 -5.89
N LEU A 29 -10.55 4.90 -4.72
CA LEU A 29 -10.90 5.68 -3.53
C LEU A 29 -10.83 7.20 -3.75
N GLU A 30 -10.19 7.65 -4.83
CA GLU A 30 -10.12 9.08 -5.22
C GLU A 30 -11.37 9.60 -5.93
N ILE A 31 -12.27 8.75 -6.45
CA ILE A 31 -13.53 9.23 -7.08
C ILE A 31 -14.64 9.48 -6.07
N THR A 32 -14.59 8.84 -4.90
CA THR A 32 -15.50 9.15 -3.80
C THR A 32 -15.15 10.44 -3.07
N ALA A 33 -14.14 11.19 -3.55
CA ALA A 33 -13.65 12.48 -3.06
C ALA A 33 -14.78 13.36 -2.46
N PRO A 34 -15.06 13.22 -1.16
CA PRO A 34 -16.13 13.99 -0.54
C PRO A 34 -15.78 15.49 -0.52
N GLU A 35 -14.52 15.87 -0.75
CA GLU A 35 -14.05 17.25 -0.90
C GLU A 35 -14.75 18.04 -2.02
N CYS A 36 -15.24 17.38 -3.07
CA CYS A 36 -16.01 18.07 -4.13
C CYS A 36 -17.47 18.31 -3.75
N SER A 37 -17.97 17.60 -2.71
CA SER A 37 -19.36 17.66 -2.25
C SER A 37 -19.50 18.35 -0.89
N ILE A 38 -18.41 18.43 -0.14
CA ILE A 38 -18.33 18.90 1.25
C ILE A 38 -17.11 19.84 1.34
N PRO A 39 -17.31 21.15 1.17
CA PRO A 39 -16.24 22.17 1.18
C PRO A 39 -15.42 22.20 2.48
N ASP A 40 -16.00 21.74 3.60
CA ASP A 40 -15.38 21.77 4.93
C ASP A 40 -14.47 20.55 5.23
N LEU A 41 -14.46 19.52 4.36
CA LEU A 41 -13.53 18.40 4.50
C LEU A 41 -12.16 18.78 3.92
N GLY A 42 -11.39 19.53 4.70
CA GLY A 42 -10.02 19.92 4.35
C GLY A 42 -9.09 18.72 4.10
N TYR A 43 -8.09 18.93 3.23
CA TYR A 43 -7.07 17.93 2.89
C TYR A 43 -6.36 17.35 4.12
N GLU A 44 -6.15 18.16 5.17
CA GLU A 44 -5.55 17.72 6.44
C GLU A 44 -6.30 16.52 7.04
N SER A 45 -7.63 16.62 7.16
CA SER A 45 -8.48 15.56 7.70
C SER A 45 -8.44 14.30 6.84
N LYS A 46 -8.47 14.46 5.52
CA LYS A 46 -8.32 13.37 4.56
C LYS A 46 -6.99 12.65 4.74
N TRP A 47 -5.89 13.41 4.83
CA TRP A 47 -4.55 12.87 5.03
C TRP A 47 -4.46 12.06 6.32
N HIS A 48 -4.98 12.60 7.44
CA HIS A 48 -5.01 11.90 8.72
C HIS A 48 -5.82 10.60 8.65
N PHE A 49 -6.99 10.61 8.02
CA PHE A 49 -7.82 9.41 7.87
C PHE A 49 -7.11 8.30 7.09
N ILE A 50 -6.48 8.67 5.97
CA ILE A 50 -5.72 7.73 5.14
C ILE A 50 -4.55 7.13 5.92
N MET A 51 -3.75 7.97 6.58
CA MET A 51 -2.58 7.54 7.34
C MET A 51 -2.93 6.77 8.62
N ALA A 52 -4.10 7.03 9.20
CA ALA A 52 -4.61 6.31 10.36
C ALA A 52 -5.25 4.97 9.98
N THR A 53 -5.64 4.75 8.72
CA THR A 53 -6.32 3.51 8.29
C THR A 53 -5.58 2.23 8.71
N PRO A 54 -4.26 2.09 8.49
CA PRO A 54 -3.55 0.89 8.94
C PRO A 54 -3.52 0.73 10.46
N LEU A 55 -3.50 1.83 11.21
CA LEU A 55 -3.54 1.83 12.68
C LEU A 55 -4.92 1.39 13.20
N LEU A 56 -6.00 1.91 12.59
CA LEU A 56 -7.38 1.50 12.90
C LEU A 56 -7.58 0.02 12.64
N VAL A 57 -7.11 -0.50 11.49
CA VAL A 57 -7.17 -1.94 11.21
C VAL A 57 -6.34 -2.73 12.23
N THR A 58 -5.17 -2.24 12.62
CA THR A 58 -4.35 -2.89 13.66
C THR A 58 -5.10 -2.97 14.98
N LEU A 59 -5.76 -1.89 15.40
CA LEU A 59 -6.57 -1.86 16.62
C LEU A 59 -7.71 -2.88 16.57
N LEU A 60 -8.41 -2.99 15.43
CA LEU A 60 -9.47 -3.98 15.22
C LEU A 60 -8.93 -5.43 15.23
N LEU A 61 -7.76 -5.68 14.63
CA LEU A 61 -7.13 -7.00 14.66
C LEU A 61 -6.63 -7.36 16.07
N LEU A 62 -6.15 -6.38 16.84
CA LEU A 62 -5.76 -6.56 18.23
C LEU A 62 -6.97 -6.79 19.14
N SER A 63 -8.07 -6.06 18.96
CA SER A 63 -9.29 -6.26 19.73
C SER A 63 -9.90 -7.64 19.48
N THR A 64 -9.96 -8.07 18.22
CA THR A 64 -10.38 -9.44 17.86
C THR A 64 -9.42 -10.50 18.42
N HIS A 65 -8.11 -10.23 18.44
CA HIS A 65 -7.13 -11.11 19.09
C HIS A 65 -7.42 -11.28 20.58
N VAL A 66 -7.55 -10.18 21.31
CA VAL A 66 -7.82 -10.16 22.76
C VAL A 66 -9.15 -10.85 23.06
N PHE A 67 -10.21 -10.52 22.31
CA PHE A 67 -11.52 -11.14 22.47
C PHE A 67 -11.47 -12.66 22.29
N LEU A 68 -10.87 -13.15 21.19
CA LEU A 68 -10.78 -14.59 20.91
C LEU A 68 -9.86 -15.29 21.91
N TRP A 69 -8.80 -14.65 22.36
CA TRP A 69 -7.91 -15.16 23.40
C TRP A 69 -8.65 -15.29 24.74
N CYS A 70 -9.35 -14.24 25.18
CA CYS A 70 -10.17 -14.24 26.39
C CYS A 70 -11.26 -15.32 26.33
N LYS A 71 -12.00 -15.40 25.23
CA LYS A 71 -13.02 -16.44 25.02
C LYS A 71 -12.44 -17.84 25.16
N LYS A 72 -11.30 -18.12 24.51
CA LYS A 72 -10.67 -19.46 24.60
C LYS A 72 -10.10 -19.75 25.98
N ARG A 73 -9.55 -18.73 26.65
CA ARG A 73 -8.87 -18.87 27.93
C ARG A 73 -9.85 -19.01 29.09
N PHE A 74 -10.84 -18.12 29.16
CA PHE A 74 -11.77 -18.00 30.28
C PHE A 74 -13.07 -18.78 30.07
N ILE A 75 -13.65 -18.77 28.86
CA ILE A 75 -14.93 -19.45 28.59
C ILE A 75 -14.69 -20.93 28.23
N SER A 76 -13.78 -21.20 27.29
CA SER A 76 -13.55 -22.58 26.82
C SER A 76 -12.48 -23.36 27.61
N GLY A 77 -11.88 -22.77 28.64
CA GLY A 77 -10.84 -23.40 29.48
C GLY A 77 -9.59 -23.89 28.73
N ARG A 78 -9.38 -23.52 27.46
CA ARG A 78 -8.29 -24.04 26.62
C ARG A 78 -6.96 -23.41 27.04
N ARG A 79 -6.11 -24.21 27.71
CA ARG A 79 -4.75 -23.79 28.12
C ARG A 79 -3.69 -23.94 27.02
N ARG A 80 -3.83 -24.90 26.10
CA ARG A 80 -2.90 -25.13 24.97
C ARG A 80 -3.49 -24.63 23.65
N LYS A 81 -2.63 -24.11 22.75
CA LYS A 81 -2.98 -23.60 21.40
C LYS A 81 -4.06 -22.47 21.39
N SER A 82 -4.06 -21.57 22.37
CA SER A 82 -5.02 -20.43 22.38
C SER A 82 -4.84 -19.48 21.17
N MET A 83 -3.61 -19.34 20.68
CA MET A 83 -3.23 -18.39 19.62
C MET A 83 -3.32 -18.93 18.18
N THR A 84 -4.11 -19.96 17.90
CA THR A 84 -4.22 -20.53 16.53
C THR A 84 -4.67 -19.53 15.46
N HIS A 85 -5.44 -18.52 15.85
CA HIS A 85 -6.00 -17.50 14.98
C HIS A 85 -4.99 -16.40 14.60
N LEU A 86 -3.87 -16.30 15.32
CA LEU A 86 -2.85 -15.26 15.10
C LEU A 86 -2.27 -15.30 13.68
N SER A 87 -2.05 -16.49 13.12
CA SER A 87 -1.55 -16.60 11.75
C SER A 87 -2.51 -16.00 10.72
N ALA A 88 -3.82 -16.13 10.93
CA ALA A 88 -4.82 -15.53 10.06
C ALA A 88 -4.83 -13.99 10.21
N LEU A 89 -4.75 -13.48 11.44
CA LEU A 89 -4.68 -12.03 11.68
C LEU A 89 -3.45 -11.40 11.03
N ILE A 90 -2.28 -12.02 11.17
CA ILE A 90 -1.04 -11.56 10.53
C ILE A 90 -1.17 -11.61 9.00
N ALA A 91 -1.72 -12.70 8.45
CA ALA A 91 -1.94 -12.80 7.01
C ALA A 91 -2.89 -11.69 6.49
N THR A 92 -3.98 -11.41 7.21
CA THR A 92 -4.92 -10.34 6.88
C THR A 92 -4.24 -8.97 6.90
N TYR A 93 -3.45 -8.68 7.93
CA TYR A 93 -2.69 -7.43 8.05
C TYR A 93 -1.73 -7.23 6.87
N LEU A 94 -0.97 -8.26 6.50
CA LEU A 94 0.03 -8.18 5.43
C LEU A 94 -0.61 -7.94 4.06
N VAL A 95 -1.77 -8.54 3.82
CA VAL A 95 -2.56 -8.34 2.59
C VAL A 95 -3.14 -6.93 2.52
N MET A 96 -3.70 -6.46 3.63
CA MET A 96 -4.26 -5.10 3.73
C MET A 96 -3.18 -4.06 3.43
N PHE A 97 -2.00 -4.18 4.05
CA PHE A 97 -0.86 -3.31 3.72
C PHE A 97 -0.41 -3.43 2.27
N TYR A 98 -0.37 -4.63 1.69
CA TYR A 98 -0.01 -4.83 0.28
C TYR A 98 -0.93 -4.08 -0.69
N PHE A 99 -2.25 -4.11 -0.43
CA PHE A 99 -3.22 -3.40 -1.26
C PHE A 99 -3.12 -1.88 -1.07
N LEU A 100 -3.01 -1.41 0.17
CA LEU A 100 -2.92 0.02 0.48
C LEU A 100 -1.56 0.65 0.16
N TYR A 101 -0.49 -0.14 -0.03
CA TYR A 101 0.88 0.36 -0.16
C TYR A 101 1.04 1.48 -1.19
N LEU A 102 0.46 1.33 -2.38
CA LEU A 102 0.55 2.36 -3.43
C LEU A 102 -0.09 3.67 -2.98
N TYR A 103 -1.26 3.58 -2.36
CA TYR A 103 -2.05 4.73 -1.94
C TYR A 103 -1.36 5.45 -0.76
N LEU A 104 -0.94 4.71 0.27
CA LEU A 104 -0.18 5.24 1.40
C LEU A 104 1.12 5.92 0.92
N THR A 105 1.85 5.27 0.00
CA THR A 105 3.09 5.83 -0.54
C THR A 105 2.84 7.15 -1.25
N ARG A 106 1.81 7.22 -2.11
CA ARG A 106 1.44 8.46 -2.81
C ARG A 106 1.09 9.57 -1.81
N THR A 107 0.15 9.32 -0.90
CA THR A 107 -0.30 10.32 0.08
C THR A 107 0.80 10.76 1.05
N THR A 108 1.76 9.89 1.37
CA THR A 108 2.95 10.27 2.15
C THR A 108 3.82 11.22 1.36
N LEU A 109 4.08 10.89 0.10
CA LEU A 109 4.97 11.67 -0.74
C LEU A 109 4.34 13.00 -1.21
N ASP A 110 3.02 13.10 -1.31
CA ASP A 110 2.31 14.33 -1.71
C ASP A 110 2.66 15.51 -0.79
N VAL A 111 2.91 15.29 0.50
CA VAL A 111 3.31 16.34 1.46
C VAL A 111 4.70 16.93 1.14
N PHE A 112 5.54 16.18 0.42
CA PHE A 112 6.87 16.63 -0.01
C PHE A 112 6.86 17.25 -1.41
N ASN A 113 5.70 17.31 -2.09
CA ASN A 113 5.59 17.79 -3.46
C ASN A 113 5.24 19.29 -3.51
N CYS A 114 6.25 20.12 -3.30
CA CYS A 114 6.17 21.57 -3.49
C CYS A 114 6.68 21.95 -4.87
N SER A 115 5.92 22.77 -5.60
CA SER A 115 6.29 23.28 -6.92
C SER A 115 5.95 24.75 -7.07
N PRO A 116 6.75 25.56 -7.78
CA PRO A 116 6.37 26.93 -8.12
C PRO A 116 5.21 26.97 -9.11
N THR A 117 4.57 28.13 -9.18
CA THR A 117 3.59 28.51 -10.21
C THR A 117 4.24 28.72 -11.58
N ASP A 118 3.43 28.75 -12.65
CA ASP A 118 3.86 29.07 -14.00
C ASP A 118 3.01 30.22 -14.56
N PRO A 119 3.54 31.45 -14.69
CA PRO A 119 4.92 31.86 -14.39
C PRO A 119 5.24 31.88 -12.88
N PRO A 120 6.52 31.76 -12.48
CA PRO A 120 6.90 31.68 -11.07
C PRO A 120 6.76 33.03 -10.35
N ASP A 121 6.04 33.03 -9.24
CA ASP A 121 5.85 34.18 -8.33
C ASP A 121 6.90 34.29 -7.21
N GLY A 122 7.87 33.37 -7.18
CA GLY A 122 8.92 33.31 -6.16
C GLY A 122 8.55 32.50 -4.92
N LYS A 123 7.38 31.86 -4.88
CA LYS A 123 6.97 30.90 -3.85
C LYS A 123 6.77 29.50 -4.43
N GLU A 124 6.82 28.50 -3.56
CA GLU A 124 6.43 27.13 -3.90
C GLU A 124 5.11 26.80 -3.23
N TYR A 125 4.30 25.99 -3.90
CA TYR A 125 2.98 25.60 -3.45
C TYR A 125 2.87 24.09 -3.39
N LEU A 126 2.15 23.61 -2.39
CA LEU A 126 1.83 22.21 -2.22
C LEU A 126 0.87 21.79 -3.33
N GLU A 127 1.33 20.92 -4.23
CA GLU A 127 0.67 20.62 -5.49
C GLU A 127 -0.76 20.06 -5.36
N VAL A 128 -1.06 19.42 -4.23
CA VAL A 128 -2.37 18.79 -3.99
C VAL A 128 -3.46 19.77 -3.57
N VAL A 129 -3.11 20.95 -3.03
CA VAL A 129 -4.07 21.95 -2.51
C VAL A 129 -3.73 23.40 -2.85
N PHE A 130 -2.63 23.65 -3.56
CA PHE A 130 -2.14 24.99 -3.92
C PHE A 130 -1.96 25.94 -2.72
N GLU A 131 -1.52 25.42 -1.58
CA GLU A 131 -1.14 26.22 -0.41
C GLU A 131 0.38 26.49 -0.39
N PRO A 132 0.84 27.66 0.10
CA PRO A 132 2.27 27.99 0.10
C PRO A 132 3.07 27.06 1.02
N CYS A 133 4.18 26.54 0.51
CA CYS A 133 5.13 25.71 1.23
C CYS A 133 6.08 26.58 2.09
N GLY A 134 6.58 26.00 3.19
CA GLY A 134 7.59 26.63 4.06
C GLY A 134 7.09 27.76 4.97
N GLU A 135 5.83 28.17 4.86
CA GLU A 135 5.25 29.21 5.72
C GLU A 135 4.99 28.68 7.15
N PRO A 136 5.31 29.46 8.20
CA PRO A 136 5.11 29.03 9.59
C PRO A 136 3.62 28.84 9.88
N GLY A 137 3.26 27.65 10.38
CA GLY A 137 1.85 27.28 10.61
C GLY A 137 1.10 26.80 9.35
N GLY A 138 1.75 26.82 8.18
CA GLY A 138 1.21 26.27 6.95
C GLY A 138 0.97 24.76 7.03
N LEU A 139 0.04 24.26 6.22
CA LEU A 139 -0.36 22.86 6.19
C LEU A 139 0.81 21.90 5.95
N GLN A 140 1.69 22.22 5.00
CA GLN A 140 2.88 21.42 4.70
C GLN A 140 3.76 21.27 5.96
N VAL A 141 4.12 22.37 6.62
CA VAL A 141 4.98 22.37 7.82
C VAL A 141 4.37 21.57 8.96
N ARG A 142 3.04 21.64 9.14
CA ARG A 142 2.31 20.86 10.14
C ARG A 142 2.33 19.35 9.84
N LEU A 143 2.18 18.97 8.57
CA LEU A 143 2.13 17.57 8.15
C LEU A 143 3.52 16.93 8.00
N LEU A 144 4.56 17.70 7.69
CA LEU A 144 5.94 17.22 7.46
C LEU A 144 6.49 16.23 8.52
N PRO A 145 6.37 16.47 9.85
CA PRO A 145 6.90 15.52 10.84
C PRO A 145 6.18 14.16 10.77
N LEU A 146 4.85 14.16 10.63
CA LEU A 146 4.06 12.94 10.50
C LEU A 146 4.30 12.27 9.14
N ALA A 147 4.44 13.04 8.06
CA ALA A 147 4.80 12.53 6.75
C ALA A 147 6.16 11.84 6.76
N SER A 148 7.14 12.39 7.48
CA SER A 148 8.46 11.78 7.66
C SER A 148 8.38 10.43 8.40
N ILE A 149 7.55 10.33 9.43
CA ILE A 149 7.32 9.07 10.15
C ILE A 149 6.65 8.05 9.22
N THR A 150 5.60 8.42 8.50
CA THR A 150 4.90 7.50 7.59
C THR A 150 5.78 7.06 6.40
N LEU A 151 6.70 7.91 5.93
CA LEU A 151 7.72 7.55 4.95
C LEU A 151 8.62 6.42 5.47
N ILE A 152 9.13 6.56 6.69
CA ILE A 152 10.00 5.55 7.30
C ILE A 152 9.22 4.26 7.58
N VAL A 153 8.03 4.35 8.17
CA VAL A 153 7.29 3.17 8.64
C VAL A 153 6.58 2.44 7.50
N TYR A 154 5.85 3.16 6.64
CA TYR A 154 5.01 2.54 5.61
C TYR A 154 5.75 2.35 4.29
N VAL A 155 6.47 3.37 3.82
CA VAL A 155 7.12 3.31 2.49
C VAL A 155 8.37 2.44 2.53
N ILE A 156 9.21 2.60 3.56
CA ILE A 156 10.47 1.86 3.72
C ILE A 156 10.30 0.64 4.63
N GLY A 157 9.67 0.81 5.79
CA GLY A 157 9.58 -0.20 6.84
C GLY A 157 8.81 -1.45 6.42
N TYR A 158 7.68 -1.29 5.72
CA TYR A 158 6.88 -2.44 5.26
C TYR A 158 7.64 -3.32 4.24
N PRO A 159 8.19 -2.79 3.13
CA PRO A 159 9.02 -3.60 2.22
C PRO A 159 10.22 -4.23 2.92
N ALA A 160 10.92 -3.49 3.80
CA ALA A 160 12.06 -4.03 4.55
C ALA A 160 11.65 -5.20 5.46
N PHE A 161 10.50 -5.10 6.14
CA PHE A 161 9.94 -6.15 6.96
C PHE A 161 9.56 -7.39 6.14
N VAL A 162 8.90 -7.21 4.99
CA VAL A 162 8.54 -8.29 4.07
C VAL A 162 9.81 -8.98 3.57
N TYR A 163 10.81 -8.22 3.10
CA TYR A 163 12.08 -8.75 2.63
C TYR A 163 12.81 -9.55 3.72
N GLY A 164 12.92 -8.99 4.93
CA GLY A 164 13.53 -9.67 6.08
C GLY A 164 12.82 -10.98 6.42
N THR A 165 11.49 -10.99 6.40
CA THR A 165 10.68 -12.20 6.63
C THR A 165 10.92 -13.27 5.57
N LEU A 166 10.94 -12.88 4.29
CA LEU A 166 11.19 -13.79 3.17
C LEU A 166 12.59 -14.38 3.22
N ARG A 167 13.61 -13.56 3.50
CA ARG A 167 15.00 -14.01 3.65
C ARG A 167 15.15 -14.99 4.81
N LYS A 168 14.58 -14.67 5.97
CA LYS A 168 14.64 -15.51 7.17
C LYS A 168 13.98 -16.88 6.96
N HIS A 169 12.93 -16.95 6.16
CA HIS A 169 12.15 -18.17 5.94
C HIS A 169 12.30 -18.79 4.54
N LYS A 170 13.31 -18.38 3.76
CA LYS A 170 13.53 -18.82 2.36
C LYS A 170 13.32 -20.32 2.16
N LEU A 171 14.05 -21.14 2.91
CA LEU A 171 14.02 -22.61 2.73
C LEU A 171 12.63 -23.20 2.99
N ARG A 172 11.93 -22.73 4.03
CA ARG A 172 10.58 -23.20 4.37
C ARG A 172 9.54 -22.74 3.34
N ILE A 173 9.73 -21.54 2.78
CA ILE A 173 8.86 -21.03 1.71
C ILE A 173 9.04 -21.88 0.45
N MET A 174 10.28 -22.21 0.07
CA MET A 174 10.56 -23.08 -1.06
C MET A 174 9.98 -24.48 -0.87
N GLU A 175 10.17 -25.09 0.32
CA GLU A 175 9.57 -26.39 0.68
C GLU A 175 8.04 -26.35 0.54
N ASP A 176 7.40 -25.31 1.07
CA ASP A 176 5.95 -25.14 0.97
C ASP A 176 5.47 -24.96 -0.49
N GLN A 177 6.18 -24.19 -1.31
CA GLN A 177 5.83 -24.00 -2.71
C GLN A 177 6.01 -25.28 -3.54
N LEU A 178 7.04 -26.08 -3.25
CA LEU A 178 7.24 -27.40 -3.88
C LEU A 178 6.13 -28.39 -3.49
N LEU A 179 5.78 -28.46 -2.19
CA LEU A 179 4.66 -29.30 -1.73
C LEU A 179 3.35 -28.91 -2.42
N ARG A 180 3.10 -27.60 -2.60
CA ARG A 180 1.91 -27.12 -3.33
C ARG A 180 1.92 -27.47 -4.80
N ALA A 181 3.07 -27.39 -5.48
CA ALA A 181 3.19 -27.79 -6.87
C ALA A 181 2.82 -29.28 -7.08
N GLN A 182 2.99 -30.10 -6.04
CA GLN A 182 2.59 -31.51 -6.00
C GLN A 182 1.13 -31.73 -5.54
N GLY A 183 0.35 -30.67 -5.31
CA GLY A 183 -1.00 -30.76 -4.76
C GLY A 183 -1.06 -31.16 -3.28
N LYS A 184 0.01 -30.93 -2.51
CA LYS A 184 0.16 -31.32 -1.10
C LYS A 184 0.36 -30.13 -0.15
N GLY A 185 0.37 -30.41 1.14
CA GLY A 185 0.82 -29.53 2.21
C GLY A 185 -0.28 -28.72 2.90
N ASP A 186 -1.54 -29.09 2.67
CA ASP A 186 -2.71 -28.52 3.36
C ASP A 186 -2.91 -29.06 4.77
N THR A 187 -2.27 -30.19 5.09
CA THR A 187 -2.27 -30.78 6.42
C THR A 187 -0.91 -30.60 7.11
N ARG A 188 -0.92 -30.59 8.45
CA ARG A 188 0.32 -30.50 9.25
C ARG A 188 1.18 -31.76 9.12
N VAL A 189 0.59 -32.88 8.71
CA VAL A 189 1.30 -34.15 8.48
C VAL A 189 2.12 -34.04 7.20
N GLU A 190 1.52 -33.54 6.12
CA GLU A 190 2.20 -33.35 4.84
C GLU A 190 3.25 -32.23 4.87
N ASN A 191 2.99 -31.16 5.61
CA ASN A 191 3.86 -29.97 5.65
C ASN A 191 4.41 -29.69 7.04
N ARG A 192 5.12 -30.66 7.63
CA ARG A 192 5.54 -30.58 9.04
C ARG A 192 6.37 -29.33 9.36
N ASN A 193 7.24 -28.91 8.44
CA ASN A 193 8.23 -27.85 8.66
C ASN A 193 7.73 -26.45 8.27
N ALA A 194 6.87 -26.34 7.26
CA ALA A 194 6.43 -25.06 6.70
C ALA A 194 4.92 -24.77 6.88
N TYR A 195 4.14 -25.66 7.51
CA TYR A 195 2.69 -25.44 7.71
C TYR A 195 2.35 -24.14 8.44
N ASP A 196 3.13 -23.78 9.46
CA ASP A 196 2.90 -22.53 10.20
C ASP A 196 3.27 -21.29 9.35
N ILE A 197 4.27 -21.42 8.46
CA ILE A 197 4.66 -20.40 7.48
C ILE A 197 3.59 -20.27 6.38
N ARG A 198 3.05 -21.37 5.88
CA ARG A 198 1.89 -21.40 4.96
C ARG A 198 0.73 -20.60 5.53
N LYS A 199 0.30 -20.91 6.75
CA LYS A 199 -0.83 -20.18 7.36
C LYS A 199 -0.62 -18.69 7.48
N ARG A 200 0.60 -18.25 7.83
CA ARG A 200 0.89 -16.86 8.16
C ARG A 200 1.28 -16.00 6.96
N TYR A 201 2.07 -16.56 6.05
CA TYR A 201 2.75 -15.80 5.00
C TYR A 201 2.40 -16.24 3.59
N HIS A 202 1.56 -17.28 3.39
CA HIS A 202 1.29 -17.80 2.04
C HIS A 202 0.92 -16.72 1.04
N LYS A 203 0.07 -15.75 1.42
CA LYS A 203 -0.42 -14.71 0.51
C LYS A 203 0.68 -13.81 -0.06
N ILE A 204 1.85 -13.73 0.61
CA ILE A 204 2.99 -12.94 0.14
C ILE A 204 3.74 -13.64 -0.99
N TYR A 205 3.82 -14.97 -0.99
CA TYR A 205 4.59 -15.74 -1.98
C TYR A 205 3.74 -16.69 -2.83
N TYR A 206 2.42 -16.75 -2.60
CA TYR A 206 1.51 -17.71 -3.21
C TYR A 206 1.59 -17.72 -4.73
N HIS A 207 1.70 -16.54 -5.34
CA HIS A 207 1.66 -16.36 -6.80
C HIS A 207 3.00 -16.56 -7.51
N PHE A 208 4.07 -16.89 -6.77
CA PHE A 208 5.43 -16.91 -7.32
C PHE A 208 6.01 -18.32 -7.36
N LYS A 209 7.02 -18.51 -8.21
CA LYS A 209 7.79 -19.76 -8.29
C LYS A 209 8.76 -19.87 -7.10
N PRO A 210 9.17 -21.08 -6.69
CA PRO A 210 10.10 -21.31 -5.58
C PRO A 210 11.41 -20.52 -5.69
N ASP A 211 12.00 -20.47 -6.88
CA ASP A 211 13.27 -19.78 -7.12
C ASP A 211 13.13 -18.24 -7.03
N PHE A 212 11.92 -17.73 -7.24
CA PHE A 212 11.58 -16.31 -7.24
C PHE A 212 10.70 -15.92 -6.04
N TYR A 213 10.96 -16.51 -4.87
CA TYR A 213 10.24 -16.20 -3.62
C TYR A 213 10.26 -14.70 -3.24
N TRP A 214 11.21 -13.92 -3.76
CA TRP A 214 11.40 -12.49 -3.52
C TRP A 214 10.61 -11.59 -4.48
N TRP A 215 9.88 -12.13 -5.46
CA TRP A 215 9.21 -11.36 -6.51
C TRP A 215 8.24 -10.30 -6.00
N ILE A 216 7.62 -10.52 -4.84
CA ILE A 216 6.76 -9.51 -4.20
C ILE A 216 7.49 -8.17 -4.00
N MET A 217 8.82 -8.19 -3.81
CA MET A 217 9.63 -6.98 -3.69
C MET A 217 9.67 -6.19 -5.00
N ALA A 218 9.73 -6.87 -6.14
CA ALA A 218 9.63 -6.21 -7.45
C ALA A 218 8.24 -5.58 -7.65
N VAL A 219 7.18 -6.25 -7.19
CA VAL A 219 5.81 -5.71 -7.22
C VAL A 219 5.68 -4.46 -6.34
N LEU A 220 6.26 -4.46 -5.13
CA LEU A 220 6.27 -3.29 -4.25
C LEU A 220 7.13 -2.16 -4.84
N ALA A 221 8.30 -2.47 -5.37
CA ALA A 221 9.16 -1.49 -6.05
C ALA A 221 8.43 -0.83 -7.23
N ARG A 222 7.70 -1.61 -8.05
CA ARG A 222 6.86 -1.07 -9.12
C ARG A 222 5.82 -0.09 -8.58
N LYS A 223 5.10 -0.43 -7.50
CA LYS A 223 4.13 0.48 -6.86
C LYS A 223 4.80 1.77 -6.36
N PHE A 224 5.98 1.65 -5.74
CA PHE A 224 6.76 2.80 -5.32
C PHE A 224 7.16 3.70 -6.50
N CYS A 225 7.70 3.11 -7.59
CA CYS A 225 8.08 3.87 -8.79
C CYS A 225 6.88 4.59 -9.42
N ILE A 226 5.70 3.96 -9.43
CA ILE A 226 4.47 4.60 -9.92
C ILE A 226 4.12 5.83 -9.07
N ALA A 227 4.18 5.72 -7.74
CA ALA A 227 3.95 6.87 -6.86
C ALA A 227 5.02 7.95 -7.05
N PHE A 228 6.30 7.56 -7.07
CA PHE A 228 7.45 8.46 -7.20
C PHE A 228 7.44 9.27 -8.49
N THR A 229 7.18 8.60 -9.63
CA THR A 229 7.13 9.25 -10.95
C THR A 229 5.99 10.26 -11.06
N ALA A 230 4.89 10.06 -10.33
CA ALA A 230 3.78 11.00 -10.29
C ALA A 230 4.16 12.33 -9.64
N LEU A 231 5.16 12.34 -8.75
CA LEU A 231 5.60 13.54 -8.03
C LEU A 231 6.74 14.23 -8.77
N MET A 232 7.80 13.48 -9.10
CA MET A 232 9.02 14.05 -9.68
C MET A 232 8.82 14.74 -11.03
N PHE A 233 7.81 14.31 -11.80
CA PHE A 233 7.60 14.77 -13.17
C PHE A 233 6.27 15.49 -13.38
N ASN A 234 5.64 15.98 -12.31
CA ASN A 234 4.36 16.69 -12.37
C ASN A 234 4.35 17.93 -13.28
N LYS A 235 5.49 18.57 -13.49
CA LYS A 235 5.64 19.74 -14.39
C LYS A 235 5.46 19.38 -15.87
N ASN A 236 5.88 18.17 -16.28
CA ASN A 236 5.76 17.72 -17.65
C ASN A 236 4.86 16.48 -17.72
N PRO A 237 3.55 16.66 -17.98
CA PRO A 237 2.61 15.54 -17.96
C PRO A 237 2.94 14.49 -19.02
N ALA A 238 3.46 14.88 -20.18
CA ALA A 238 3.85 13.93 -21.22
C ALA A 238 5.01 13.02 -20.75
N PHE A 239 6.00 13.59 -20.07
CA PHE A 239 7.12 12.83 -19.51
C PHE A 239 6.67 11.94 -18.33
N GLN A 240 5.81 12.47 -17.44
CA GLN A 240 5.21 11.69 -16.35
C GLN A 240 4.47 10.45 -16.86
N LEU A 241 3.61 10.62 -17.87
CA LEU A 241 2.84 9.52 -18.45
C LEU A 241 3.74 8.51 -19.17
N SER A 242 4.74 8.98 -19.90
CA SER A 242 5.71 8.11 -20.58
C SER A 242 6.50 7.26 -19.60
N MET A 243 6.96 7.86 -18.49
CA MET A 243 7.69 7.15 -17.45
C MET A 243 6.79 6.16 -16.69
N ALA A 244 5.55 6.54 -16.37
CA ALA A 244 4.58 5.63 -15.77
C ALA A 244 4.29 4.41 -16.67
N LEU A 245 4.16 4.64 -17.99
CA LEU A 245 4.02 3.56 -18.98
C LEU A 245 5.26 2.67 -19.02
N LEU A 246 6.47 3.24 -18.99
CA LEU A 246 7.72 2.47 -18.96
C LEU A 246 7.79 1.55 -17.73
N VAL A 247 7.42 2.05 -16.55
CA VAL A 247 7.39 1.26 -15.31
C VAL A 247 6.37 0.13 -15.40
N MET A 248 5.18 0.41 -15.95
CA MET A 248 4.14 -0.61 -16.15
C MET A 248 4.55 -1.67 -17.16
N PHE A 249 5.13 -1.26 -18.29
CA PHE A 249 5.62 -2.15 -19.34
C PHE A 249 6.78 -3.02 -18.85
N SER A 250 7.76 -2.43 -18.18
CA SER A 250 8.88 -3.18 -17.57
C SER A 250 8.35 -4.19 -16.56
N GLY A 251 7.38 -3.79 -15.74
CA GLY A 251 6.72 -4.68 -14.79
C GLY A 251 5.92 -5.81 -15.46
N TYR A 252 5.39 -5.59 -16.67
CA TYR A 252 4.71 -6.62 -17.46
C TYR A 252 5.70 -7.60 -18.10
N VAL A 253 6.78 -7.10 -18.71
CA VAL A 253 7.83 -7.94 -19.34
C VAL A 253 8.51 -8.84 -18.31
N LEU A 254 8.66 -8.35 -17.08
CA LEU A 254 9.25 -9.11 -15.99
C LEU A 254 8.31 -10.22 -15.45
N GLN A 255 6.99 -10.06 -15.55
CA GLN A 255 5.98 -10.90 -14.90
C GLN A 255 5.67 -12.18 -15.68
#